data_AF-A0A4Y9F3K6-F1
#
_entry.id   AF-A0A4Y9F3K6-F1
#
_cell.length_a   1.000
_cell.length_b   1.000
_cell.length_c   1.000
_cell.angle_alpha   90.00
_cell.angle_beta   90.00
_cell.angle_gamma   90.00
#
_symmetry.space_group_name_H-M   'P 1'
#
loop_
_entity.id
_entity.type
_entity.pdbx_description
1 polymer ?
#
loop_
_entity_poly.entity_id
_entity_poly.type
_entity_poly.pdbx_seq_one_letter_code
_entity_poly.pdbx_strand_id
1 'polypeptide(L)'
;MGNDPKDRHVLAVAVRARADFIVTFNLKDFPEEALAPFDVRAVHPDDFLCDRFALNLQRIKQIAEEIVRDMRNPEVTHREYLMGLRKIGLVRFAETLESNGF
;
A
#
# COMPACT_ATOMS: atom_id res chain seq x y z
N MET A 1 6.94 22.61 10.07
CA MET A 1 6.59 21.21 9.73
C MET A 1 6.19 20.50 11.01
N GLY A 2 4.92 20.12 11.12
CA GLY A 2 4.35 19.44 12.29
C GLY A 2 4.51 17.91 12.28
N ASN A 3 5.09 17.34 11.22
CA ASN A 3 5.42 15.92 11.15
C ASN A 3 6.73 15.61 11.89
N ASP A 4 6.92 14.34 12.26
CA ASP A 4 8.05 13.87 13.07
C ASP A 4 9.39 14.39 12.49
N PRO A 5 10.30 14.97 13.30
CA PRO A 5 11.59 15.47 12.83
C PRO A 5 12.38 14.48 11.99
N LYS A 6 12.32 13.18 12.33
CA LYS A 6 13.02 12.13 11.59
C LYS A 6 12.42 11.87 10.21
N ASP A 7 11.14 12.20 10.01
CA ASP A 7 10.37 11.89 8.80
C ASP A 7 10.16 13.08 7.86
N ARG A 8 10.68 14.27 8.21
CA ARG A 8 10.64 15.47 7.36
C ARG A 8 11.28 15.29 5.98
N HIS A 9 12.31 14.45 5.90
CA HIS A 9 12.97 14.16 4.63
C HIS A 9 12.04 13.39 3.68
N VAL A 10 11.20 12.49 4.20
CA VAL A 10 10.19 11.76 3.41
C VAL A 10 9.17 12.73 2.80
N LEU A 11 8.66 13.68 3.60
CA LEU A 11 7.77 14.73 3.10
C LEU A 11 8.47 15.61 2.06
N ALA A 12 9.70 16.04 2.31
CA ALA A 12 10.46 16.84 1.35
C ALA A 12 10.64 16.12 -0.01
N VAL A 13 10.90 14.81 0.03
CA VAL A 13 10.98 13.97 -1.18
C VAL A 13 9.63 13.90 -1.89
N ALA A 14 8.53 13.68 -1.17
CA ALA A 14 7.18 13.63 -1.75
C ALA A 14 6.84 14.94 -2.48
N VAL A 15 7.09 16.09 -1.84
CA VAL A 15 6.88 17.41 -2.45
C VAL A 15 7.76 17.60 -3.68
N ARG A 16 9.06 17.28 -3.57
CA ARG A 16 10.00 17.42 -4.68
C ARG A 16 9.63 16.53 -5.88
N ALA A 17 9.13 15.33 -5.61
CA ALA A 17 8.68 14.36 -6.60
C ALA A 17 7.28 14.66 -7.16
N ARG A 18 6.55 15.64 -6.59
CA ARG A 18 5.14 15.92 -6.90
C ARG A 18 4.26 14.66 -6.70
N ALA A 19 4.53 13.93 -5.63
CA ALA A 19 3.75 12.76 -5.27
C ALA A 19 2.45 13.20 -4.58
N ASP A 20 1.32 12.64 -5.00
CA ASP A 20 0.03 12.86 -4.34
C ASP A 20 -0.05 12.17 -2.98
N PHE A 21 0.65 11.03 -2.83
CA PHE A 21 0.55 10.16 -1.66
C PHE A 21 1.90 9.75 -1.07
N ILE A 22 1.98 9.75 0.26
CA ILE A 22 2.93 8.97 1.04
C ILE A 22 2.23 7.70 1.49
N VAL A 23 2.60 6.55 0.94
CA VAL A 23 2.04 5.25 1.31
C VAL A 23 2.83 4.69 2.49
N THR A 24 2.20 4.57 3.67
CA THR A 24 2.89 4.18 4.91
C THR A 24 1.95 3.50 5.90
N PHE A 25 2.47 2.48 6.61
CA PHE A 25 1.75 1.87 7.74
C PHE A 25 1.64 2.81 8.94
N ASN A 26 2.57 3.76 9.08
CA ASN A 26 2.63 4.63 10.25
C ASN A 26 2.10 6.04 9.96
N LEU A 27 0.77 6.16 9.88
CA LEU A 27 0.09 7.43 9.55
C LEU A 27 0.37 8.53 10.57
N LYS A 28 0.59 8.19 11.85
CA LYS A 28 0.80 9.17 12.92
C LYS A 28 2.07 10.04 12.74
N ASP A 29 3.06 9.53 12.00
CA ASP A 29 4.30 10.26 11.72
C ASP A 29 4.07 11.35 10.64
N PHE A 30 2.93 11.28 9.93
CA PHE A 30 2.54 12.16 8.84
C PHE A 30 1.12 12.71 9.04
N PRO A 31 0.90 13.53 10.10
CA PRO A 31 -0.41 14.10 10.38
C PRO A 31 -0.88 15.01 9.24
N GLU A 32 -2.18 15.00 8.96
CA GLU A 32 -2.77 15.68 7.79
C GLU A 32 -2.44 17.19 7.78
N GLU A 33 -2.43 17.83 8.94
CA GLU A 33 -2.13 19.26 9.09
C GLU A 33 -0.71 19.61 8.64
N ALA A 34 0.23 18.66 8.72
CA ALA A 34 1.59 18.84 8.26
C ALA A 34 1.74 18.64 6.74
N LEU A 35 0.85 17.87 6.11
CA LEU A 35 0.90 17.53 4.69
C LEU A 35 0.04 18.45 3.82
N ALA A 36 -1.12 18.89 4.35
CA ALA A 36 -2.12 19.68 3.63
C ALA A 36 -1.55 20.93 2.93
N PRO A 37 -0.59 21.70 3.51
CA PRO A 37 0.01 22.85 2.81
C PRO A 37 0.77 22.51 1.53
N PHE A 38 1.03 21.22 1.27
CA PHE A 38 1.78 20.74 0.13
C PHE A 38 0.95 19.86 -0.81
N ASP A 39 -0.37 19.77 -0.60
CA ASP A 39 -1.29 18.89 -1.36
C ASP A 39 -0.87 17.40 -1.37
N VAL A 40 -0.17 16.96 -0.32
CA VAL A 40 0.23 15.56 -0.12
C VAL A 40 -0.70 14.90 0.90
N ARG A 41 -0.98 13.61 0.74
CA ARG A 41 -1.74 12.82 1.72
C ARG A 41 -0.98 11.58 2.17
N ALA A 42 -1.04 11.23 3.44
CA ALA A 42 -0.60 9.91 3.91
C ALA A 42 -1.75 8.91 3.75
N VAL A 43 -1.45 7.71 3.27
CA VAL A 43 -2.44 6.64 3.05
C VAL A 43 -1.89 5.30 3.53
N HIS A 44 -2.74 4.51 4.17
CA HIS A 44 -2.36 3.17 4.59
C HIS A 44 -2.18 2.27 3.35
N PRO A 45 -1.18 1.38 3.29
CA PRO A 45 -0.93 0.58 2.09
C PRO A 45 -2.10 -0.35 1.75
N ASP A 46 -2.82 -0.85 2.74
CA ASP A 46 -4.01 -1.69 2.54
C ASP A 46 -5.11 -0.94 1.78
N ASP A 47 -5.40 0.30 2.20
CA ASP A 47 -6.39 1.15 1.55
C ASP A 47 -5.93 1.55 0.15
N PHE A 48 -4.66 1.92 0.01
CA PHE A 48 -4.08 2.28 -1.29
C PHE A 48 -4.22 1.14 -2.31
N LEU A 49 -3.91 -0.10 -1.92
CA LEU A 49 -4.00 -1.26 -2.79
C LEU A 49 -5.46 -1.59 -3.14
N CYS A 50 -6.39 -1.46 -2.20
CA CYS A 50 -7.83 -1.60 -2.48
C CYS A 50 -8.31 -0.56 -3.50
N ASP A 51 -7.90 0.70 -3.37
CA ASP A 51 -8.24 1.75 -4.33
C ASP A 51 -7.65 1.46 -5.72
N ARG A 52 -6.41 0.96 -5.79
CA ARG A 52 -5.81 0.56 -7.07
C ARG A 52 -6.53 -0.64 -7.69
N PHE A 53 -6.94 -1.61 -6.86
CA PHE A 53 -7.72 -2.76 -7.30
C PHE A 53 -9.06 -2.33 -7.88
N ALA A 54 -9.79 -1.43 -7.21
CA ALA A 54 -11.07 -0.92 -7.70
C ALA A 54 -10.94 -0.18 -9.05
N LEU A 55 -9.81 0.50 -9.28
CA LEU A 55 -9.54 1.19 -10.55
C LEU A 55 -9.18 0.22 -11.70
N ASN A 56 -8.51 -0.90 -11.41
CA ASN A 56 -8.13 -1.88 -12.43
C ASN A 56 -8.02 -3.30 -11.88
N LEU A 57 -9.18 -3.89 -11.63
CA LEU A 57 -9.32 -5.20 -11.01
C LEU A 57 -8.49 -6.28 -11.70
N GLN A 58 -8.66 -6.42 -13.01
CA GLN A 58 -8.03 -7.50 -13.78
C GLN A 58 -6.50 -7.39 -13.75
N ARG A 59 -5.97 -6.18 -13.92
CA ARG A 59 -4.52 -5.98 -13.92
C ARG A 59 -3.89 -6.24 -12.55
N ILE A 60 -4.52 -5.77 -11.47
CA ILE A 60 -3.97 -5.96 -10.12
C ILE A 60 -4.04 -7.44 -9.73
N LYS A 61 -5.13 -8.13 -10.05
CA LYS A 61 -5.24 -9.58 -9.84
C LYS A 61 -4.17 -10.35 -10.60
N GLN A 62 -3.98 -10.05 -11.89
CA GLN A 62 -2.95 -10.71 -12.70
C GLN A 62 -1.55 -10.49 -12.12
N ILE A 63 -1.22 -9.29 -11.67
CA ILE A 63 0.07 -9.01 -11.01
C ILE A 63 0.24 -9.84 -9.74
N ALA A 64 -0.82 -9.98 -8.93
CA ALA A 64 -0.76 -10.84 -7.75
C ALA A 64 -0.50 -12.31 -8.11
N GLU A 65 -1.12 -12.83 -9.19
CA GLU A 65 -0.90 -14.21 -9.67
C GLU A 65 0.52 -14.40 -10.18
N GLU A 66 1.07 -13.40 -10.88
CA GLU A 66 2.46 -13.38 -11.34
C GLU A 66 3.44 -13.38 -10.16
N ILE A 67 3.19 -12.58 -9.12
CA ILE A 67 4.00 -12.56 -7.90
C ILE A 67 4.00 -13.95 -7.25
N VAL A 68 2.84 -14.58 -7.07
CA VAL A 68 2.76 -15.93 -6.47
C VAL A 68 3.51 -16.95 -7.32
N ARG A 69 3.39 -16.88 -8.65
CA ARG A 69 4.11 -17.78 -9.58
C ARG A 69 5.64 -17.61 -9.49
N ASP A 70 6.11 -16.39 -9.26
CA ASP A 70 7.54 -16.08 -9.19
C ASP A 70 8.16 -16.41 -7.82
N MET A 71 7.35 -16.51 -6.76
CA MET A 71 7.75 -16.99 -5.44
C MET A 71 8.02 -18.50 -5.46
N ARG A 72 9.20 -18.88 -5.95
CA ARG A 72 9.64 -20.28 -6.12
C ARG A 72 10.61 -20.78 -5.03
N ASN A 73 10.95 -19.95 -4.04
CA ASN A 73 11.83 -20.33 -2.94
C ASN A 73 11.52 -19.55 -1.65
N PRO A 74 10.63 -20.05 -0.78
CA PRO A 74 9.82 -21.27 -0.94
C PRO A 74 8.73 -21.08 -2.01
N GLU A 75 8.20 -22.19 -2.56
CA GLU A 75 6.94 -22.16 -3.32
C GLU A 75 5.80 -21.74 -2.40
N VAL A 76 4.99 -20.79 -2.85
CA VAL A 76 3.88 -20.21 -2.06
C VAL A 76 2.57 -20.47 -2.80
N THR A 77 1.57 -20.99 -2.09
CA THR A 77 0.20 -21.10 -2.61
C THR A 77 -0.54 -19.76 -2.52
N HIS A 78 -1.58 -19.56 -3.34
CA HIS A 78 -2.46 -18.38 -3.24
C HIS A 78 -2.97 -18.16 -1.81
N ARG A 79 -3.35 -19.24 -1.12
CA ARG A 79 -3.79 -19.18 0.29
C ARG A 79 -2.69 -18.68 1.23
N GLU A 80 -1.46 -19.16 1.08
CA GLU A 80 -0.32 -18.71 1.89
C GLU A 80 0.05 -17.25 1.61
N TYR A 81 -0.04 -16.84 0.35
CA TYR A 81 0.12 -15.44 -0.05
C TYR A 81 -0.92 -14.54 0.63
N LEU A 82 -2.21 -14.90 0.56
CA LEU A 82 -3.28 -14.18 1.23
C LEU A 82 -3.10 -14.14 2.75
N MET A 83 -2.65 -15.23 3.38
CA MET A 83 -2.31 -15.24 4.81
C MET A 83 -1.12 -14.31 5.12
N GLY A 84 -0.12 -14.26 4.26
CA GLY A 84 1.02 -13.36 4.36
C GLY A 84 0.59 -11.89 4.33
N LEU A 85 -0.26 -11.52 3.36
CA LEU A 85 -0.84 -10.18 3.26
C LEU A 85 -1.57 -9.77 4.56
N ARG A 86 -2.46 -10.65 5.06
CA ARG A 86 -3.17 -10.40 6.33
C ARG A 86 -2.21 -10.21 7.49
N LYS A 87 -1.16 -11.03 7.60
CA LYS A 87 -0.16 -10.97 8.67
C LYS A 87 0.60 -9.64 8.70
N ILE A 88 0.85 -9.02 7.55
CA ILE A 88 1.55 -7.73 7.47
C ILE A 88 0.59 -6.52 7.52
N GLY A 89 -0.70 -6.74 7.77
CA GLY A 89 -1.69 -5.67 7.89
C GLY A 89 -2.37 -5.26 6.58
N LEU A 90 -2.26 -6.06 5.51
CA LEU A 90 -2.98 -5.87 4.24
C LEU A 90 -4.25 -6.74 4.20
N VAL A 91 -5.08 -6.61 5.23
CA VAL A 91 -6.22 -7.51 5.45
C VAL A 91 -7.32 -7.28 4.42
N ARG A 92 -7.68 -6.01 4.19
CA ARG A 92 -8.76 -5.65 3.25
C ARG A 92 -8.37 -6.01 1.82
N PHE A 93 -7.11 -5.80 1.46
CA PHE A 93 -6.62 -6.15 0.13
C PHE A 93 -6.61 -7.67 -0.08
N ALA A 94 -6.25 -8.46 0.94
CA ALA A 94 -6.33 -9.91 0.88
C ALA A 94 -7.79 -10.39 0.68
N GLU A 95 -8.74 -9.84 1.44
CA GLU A 95 -10.17 -10.13 1.29
C GLU A 95 -10.70 -9.71 -0.09
N THR A 96 -10.22 -8.58 -0.61
CA THR A 96 -10.56 -8.07 -1.93
C THR A 96 -10.09 -9.03 -3.02
N LEU A 97 -8.86 -9.54 -2.95
CA LEU A 97 -8.36 -10.55 -3.89
C LEU A 97 -9.18 -11.84 -3.82
N GLU A 98 -9.36 -12.39 -2.62
CA GLU A 98 -10.08 -13.65 -2.36
C GLU A 98 -11.53 -13.59 -2.88
N SER A 99 -12.24 -12.49 -2.63
CA SER A 99 -13.62 -12.30 -3.09
C SER A 99 -13.74 -12.13 -4.61
N ASN A 100 -12.62 -11.87 -5.31
CA ASN A 100 -12.56 -11.69 -6.76
C ASN A 100 -11.88 -12.88 -7.46
N GLY A 101 -11.88 -14.04 -6.80
CA GLY A 101 -11.47 -15.34 -7.35
C GLY A 101 -9.97 -15.46 -7.59
N PHE A 102 -9.17 -14.76 -6.79
CA PHE A 102 -7.74 -15.04 -6.62
C PHE A 102 -7.56 -16.27 -5.73
#